data_AF-A0A2D6XIM5-F1
#
_entry.id   AF-A0A2D6XIM5-F1
#
_cell.length_a   1.000
_cell.length_b   1.000
_cell.length_c   1.000
_cell.angle_alpha   90.00
_cell.angle_beta   90.00
_cell.angle_gamma   90.00
#
_symmetry.space_group_name_H-M   'P 1'
#
loop_
_entity.id
_entity.type
_entity.pdbx_description
1 polymer ?
#
loop_
_entity_poly.entity_id
_entity_poly.type
_entity_poly.pdbx_seq_one_letter_code
_entity_poly.pdbx_strand_id
1 'polypeptide(L)'
;MKSTSEKRKPPQKQCPKCEASCHARSSSCGCGHIFYKKKRAIIEDWTTLAHGDAIKSIKGHGSYWIDTETKEKVYMGVYGKLIVKSVRRDGVIAYRVHKGLRSNCSEFVYMGSPKTWKMLDNYHIRPHKLIWDKKRKRR
;
A
#
# COMPACT_ATOMS: atom_id res chain seq x y z
N MET A 1 6.77 24.69 -44.50
CA MET A 1 7.16 25.21 -43.17
C MET A 1 6.33 24.49 -42.11
N LYS A 2 6.93 23.65 -41.26
CA LYS A 2 6.20 22.93 -40.20
C LYS A 2 5.93 23.90 -39.06
N SER A 3 4.66 24.22 -38.81
CA SER A 3 4.23 25.06 -37.67
C SER A 3 4.67 24.40 -36.37
N THR A 4 5.58 25.03 -35.64
CA THR A 4 5.96 24.63 -34.28
C THR A 4 4.77 24.85 -33.37
N SER A 5 4.06 23.78 -33.01
CA SER A 5 2.95 23.85 -32.05
C SER A 5 3.52 24.24 -30.67
N GLU A 6 3.15 25.42 -30.17
CA GLU A 6 3.48 25.83 -28.80
C GLU A 6 2.93 24.82 -27.79
N LYS A 7 3.81 24.24 -26.98
CA LYS A 7 3.40 23.31 -25.92
C LYS A 7 2.63 24.07 -24.85
N ARG A 8 1.40 23.63 -24.56
CA ARG A 8 0.57 24.20 -23.48
C ARG A 8 1.35 24.14 -22.15
N LYS A 9 1.35 25.26 -21.41
CA LYS A 9 1.94 25.33 -20.07
C LYS A 9 1.22 24.34 -19.13
N PRO A 10 1.95 23.66 -18.23
CA PRO A 10 1.34 22.74 -17.28
C PRO A 10 0.39 23.49 -16.33
N PRO A 11 -0.69 22.86 -15.86
CA PRO A 11 -1.62 23.50 -14.93
C PRO A 11 -0.94 23.81 -13.60
N GLN A 12 -1.13 25.03 -13.09
CA GLN A 12 -0.54 25.53 -11.85
C GLN A 12 -1.61 25.88 -10.80
N LYS A 13 -1.20 25.98 -9.54
CA LYS A 13 -1.99 26.47 -8.41
C LYS A 13 -1.11 27.31 -7.49
N GLN A 14 -1.68 28.29 -6.80
CA GLN A 14 -0.95 29.10 -5.84
C GLN A 14 -0.95 28.46 -4.44
N CYS A 15 0.17 28.59 -3.74
CA CYS A 15 0.25 28.22 -2.33
C CYS A 15 -0.44 29.28 -1.45
N PRO A 16 -1.41 28.91 -0.59
CA PRO A 16 -2.06 29.90 0.29
C PRO A 16 -1.14 30.43 1.40
N LYS A 17 0.05 29.83 1.61
CA LYS A 17 0.99 30.22 2.67
C LYS A 17 2.12 31.13 2.18
N CYS A 18 2.64 30.88 0.98
CA CYS A 18 3.80 31.62 0.45
C CYS A 18 3.59 32.12 -0.99
N GLU A 19 2.35 31.99 -1.50
CA GLU A 19 1.89 32.46 -2.83
C GLU A 19 2.64 31.89 -4.04
N ALA A 20 3.65 31.04 -3.81
CA ALA A 20 4.44 30.42 -4.85
C ALA A 20 3.57 29.58 -5.80
N SER A 21 3.83 29.72 -7.10
CA SER A 21 3.18 28.92 -8.14
C SER A 21 3.71 27.49 -8.09
N CYS A 22 2.83 26.55 -7.77
CA CYS A 22 3.10 25.12 -7.70
C CYS A 22 2.38 24.40 -8.85
N HIS A 23 2.88 23.22 -9.26
CA HIS A 23 2.13 22.38 -10.18
C HIS A 23 0.78 21.96 -9.56
N ALA A 24 -0.32 21.98 -10.32
CA ALA A 24 -1.68 21.75 -9.80
C ALA A 24 -1.81 20.41 -9.04
N ARG A 25 -1.08 19.39 -9.48
CA ARG A 25 -1.07 18.04 -8.87
C ARG A 25 -0.12 17.87 -7.67
N SER A 26 0.74 18.85 -7.36
CA SER A 26 1.67 18.73 -6.23
C SER A 26 0.93 18.59 -4.91
N SER A 27 1.33 17.64 -4.07
CA SER A 27 0.73 17.44 -2.73
C SER A 27 1.25 18.44 -1.69
N SER A 28 2.43 19.02 -1.93
CA SER A 28 3.09 19.97 -1.05
C SER A 28 3.75 21.11 -1.85
N CYS A 29 3.95 22.24 -1.17
CA CYS A 29 4.76 23.37 -1.63
C CYS A 29 6.18 23.29 -1.04
N GLY A 30 7.16 23.94 -1.67
CA GLY A 30 8.53 24.04 -1.16
C GLY A 30 8.64 24.73 0.21
N CYS A 31 7.69 25.58 0.57
CA CYS A 31 7.60 26.21 1.91
C CYS A 31 7.08 25.27 3.01
N GLY A 32 6.81 24.01 2.69
CA GLY A 32 6.28 23.00 3.61
C GLY A 32 4.75 22.97 3.73
N HIS A 33 4.00 23.87 3.08
CA HIS A 33 2.54 23.81 3.07
C HIS A 33 2.03 22.56 2.34
N ILE A 34 1.14 21.79 2.97
CA ILE A 34 0.56 20.56 2.42
C ILE A 34 -0.82 20.86 1.84
N PHE A 35 -0.94 20.81 0.52
CA PHE A 35 -2.21 21.05 -0.18
C PHE A 35 -3.24 19.96 0.09
N TYR A 36 -2.79 18.70 0.13
CA TYR A 36 -3.63 17.59 0.53
C TYR A 36 -2.75 16.44 1.02
N LYS A 37 -3.15 15.81 2.13
CA LYS A 37 -2.55 14.56 2.60
C LYS A 37 -3.50 13.43 2.23
N LYS A 38 -3.07 12.53 1.35
CA LYS A 38 -3.86 11.33 1.02
C LYS A 38 -3.96 10.46 2.27
N LYS A 39 -5.08 10.55 3.01
CA LYS A 39 -5.37 9.63 4.11
C LYS A 39 -5.51 8.24 3.50
N ARG A 40 -4.54 7.37 3.78
CA ARG A 40 -4.69 5.94 3.47
C ARG A 40 -5.70 5.41 4.47
N ALA A 41 -6.80 4.83 4.00
CA ALA A 41 -7.77 4.18 4.87
C ALA A 41 -7.17 2.86 5.34
N ILE A 42 -6.41 2.93 6.44
CA ILE A 42 -5.81 1.77 7.09
C ILE A 42 -6.93 0.88 7.62
N ILE A 43 -6.76 -0.44 7.45
CA ILE A 43 -7.64 -1.44 8.04
C ILE A 43 -7.03 -1.80 9.39
N GLU A 44 -7.66 -1.32 10.47
CA GLU A 44 -7.25 -1.63 11.85
C GLU A 44 -7.79 -3.01 12.26
N ASP A 45 -9.09 -3.23 12.03
CA ASP A 45 -9.72 -4.53 12.23
C ASP A 45 -9.88 -5.29 10.90
N TRP A 46 -8.95 -6.21 10.66
CA TRP A 46 -8.94 -7.06 9.47
C TRP A 46 -9.93 -8.23 9.54
N THR A 47 -10.48 -8.53 10.72
CA THR A 47 -11.41 -9.65 10.89
C THR A 47 -12.78 -9.34 10.26
N THR A 48 -13.09 -8.05 10.09
CA THR A 48 -14.32 -7.55 9.44
C THR A 48 -14.29 -7.61 7.91
N LEU A 49 -13.17 -8.02 7.33
CA LEU A 49 -13.04 -8.19 5.89
C LEU A 49 -13.94 -9.33 5.40
N ALA A 50 -14.56 -9.13 4.24
CA ALA A 50 -15.45 -10.10 3.62
C ALA A 50 -14.92 -10.55 2.26
N HIS A 51 -15.40 -11.70 1.79
CA HIS A 51 -15.10 -12.18 0.43
C HIS A 51 -15.44 -11.10 -0.61
N GLY A 52 -14.49 -10.80 -1.50
CA GLY A 52 -14.61 -9.79 -2.55
C GLY A 52 -14.12 -8.39 -2.16
N ASP A 53 -13.79 -8.13 -0.89
CA ASP A 53 -13.22 -6.84 -0.49
C ASP A 53 -11.87 -6.58 -1.17
N ALA A 54 -11.71 -5.38 -1.73
CA ALA A 54 -10.50 -4.95 -2.42
C ALA A 54 -9.58 -4.18 -1.47
N ILE A 55 -8.48 -4.81 -1.08
CA ILE A 55 -7.49 -4.28 -0.15
C ILE A 55 -6.13 -4.15 -0.82
N LYS A 56 -5.21 -3.46 -0.16
CA LYS A 56 -3.81 -3.36 -0.58
C LYS A 56 -2.89 -3.62 0.60
N SER A 57 -1.97 -4.55 0.42
CA SER A 57 -0.88 -4.81 1.37
C SER A 57 0.31 -3.90 1.05
N ILE A 58 0.83 -3.23 2.08
CA ILE A 58 1.93 -2.26 1.96
C ILE A 58 3.29 -2.95 2.06
N LYS A 59 4.20 -2.64 1.13
CA LYS A 59 5.62 -3.07 1.18
C LYS A 59 6.32 -2.61 2.46
N GLY A 60 7.28 -3.40 2.94
CA GLY A 60 8.01 -3.11 4.19
C GLY A 60 7.24 -3.46 5.46
N HIS A 61 6.16 -4.24 5.32
CA HIS A 61 5.41 -4.84 6.42
C HIS A 61 5.21 -6.34 6.14
N GLY A 62 4.78 -7.10 7.15
CA GLY A 62 4.71 -8.56 7.06
C GLY A 62 6.00 -9.24 7.52
N SER A 63 6.05 -10.55 7.34
CA SER A 63 7.21 -11.36 7.75
C SER A 63 8.48 -10.95 7.01
N TYR A 64 9.60 -11.03 7.72
CA TYR A 64 10.91 -10.73 7.20
C TYR A 64 11.94 -11.66 7.85
N TRP A 65 13.08 -11.83 7.20
CA TRP A 65 14.27 -12.35 7.84
C TRP A 65 15.36 -11.28 7.89
N ILE A 66 16.27 -11.45 8.84
CA ILE A 66 17.46 -10.60 8.95
C ILE A 66 18.59 -11.31 8.24
N ASP A 67 19.16 -10.64 7.26
CA ASP A 67 20.33 -11.12 6.54
C ASP A 67 21.54 -11.21 7.49
N THR A 68 22.22 -12.34 7.50
CA THR A 68 23.30 -12.61 8.44
C THR A 68 24.55 -11.79 8.15
N GLU A 69 24.78 -11.44 6.88
CA GLU A 69 25.95 -10.68 6.41
C GLU A 69 25.68 -9.18 6.48
N THR A 70 24.59 -8.73 5.86
CA THR A 70 24.28 -7.30 5.74
C THR A 70 23.54 -6.72 6.95
N LYS A 71 22.97 -7.59 7.81
CA LYS A 71 22.06 -7.22 8.92
C LYS A 71 20.80 -6.46 8.48
N GLU A 72 20.50 -6.45 7.18
CA GLU A 72 19.30 -5.80 6.65
C GLU A 72 18.05 -6.69 6.76
N LYS A 73 16.88 -6.06 6.72
CA LYS A 73 15.59 -6.78 6.74
C LYS A 73 15.16 -7.11 5.32
N VAL A 74 15.09 -8.40 5.02
CA VAL A 74 14.56 -8.91 3.77
C VAL A 74 13.12 -9.37 3.98
N TYR A 75 12.18 -8.61 3.42
CA TYR A 75 10.76 -8.86 3.60
C TYR A 75 10.22 -9.92 2.63
N MET A 76 9.46 -10.88 3.16
CA MET A 76 8.90 -12.03 2.42
C MET A 76 7.37 -11.97 2.29
N GLY A 77 6.79 -10.78 2.43
CA GLY A 77 5.35 -10.60 2.43
C GLY A 77 4.69 -10.62 1.06
N VAL A 78 3.36 -10.70 1.09
CA VAL A 78 2.50 -10.55 -0.07
C VAL A 78 2.14 -9.08 -0.23
N TYR A 79 2.42 -8.47 -1.38
CA TYR A 79 2.30 -7.02 -1.58
C TYR A 79 1.44 -6.63 -2.78
N GLY A 80 0.89 -5.42 -2.70
CA GLY A 80 0.09 -4.86 -3.78
C GLY A 80 -1.40 -5.08 -3.55
N LYS A 81 -2.16 -5.04 -4.64
CA LYS A 81 -3.62 -5.12 -4.60
C LYS A 81 -4.07 -6.56 -4.43
N LEU A 82 -5.05 -6.78 -3.57
CA LEU A 82 -5.56 -8.08 -3.19
C LEU A 82 -7.09 -8.05 -3.18
N ILE A 83 -7.70 -9.18 -3.55
CA ILE A 83 -9.13 -9.43 -3.38
C ILE A 83 -9.29 -10.50 -2.31
N VAL A 84 -9.98 -10.18 -1.22
CA VAL A 84 -10.20 -11.09 -0.10
C VAL A 84 -11.00 -12.31 -0.58
N LYS A 85 -10.50 -13.51 -0.28
CA LYS A 85 -11.22 -14.78 -0.46
C LYS A 85 -11.90 -15.19 0.84
N SER A 86 -11.16 -15.21 1.93
CA SER A 86 -11.70 -15.59 3.25
C SER A 86 -10.81 -15.08 4.37
N VAL A 87 -11.43 -14.76 5.50
CA VAL A 87 -10.73 -14.48 6.77
C VAL A 87 -10.48 -15.81 7.49
N ARG A 88 -9.28 -15.96 8.05
CA ARG A 88 -8.84 -17.10 8.87
C ARG A 88 -8.44 -16.58 10.26
N ARG A 89 -8.11 -17.49 11.18
CA ARG A 89 -7.78 -17.17 12.57
C ARG A 89 -6.61 -16.19 12.71
N ASP A 90 -5.60 -16.31 11.85
CA ASP A 90 -4.32 -15.61 11.95
C ASP A 90 -3.98 -14.81 10.68
N GLY A 91 -4.94 -14.65 9.76
CA GLY A 91 -4.68 -13.96 8.51
C GLY A 91 -5.83 -14.00 7.53
N VAL A 92 -5.53 -13.54 6.32
CA VAL A 92 -6.49 -13.42 5.23
C VAL A 92 -5.99 -14.21 4.04
N ILE A 93 -6.83 -15.08 3.49
CA ILE A 93 -6.57 -15.68 2.18
C ILE A 93 -7.07 -14.70 1.14
N ALA A 94 -6.23 -14.33 0.19
CA ALA A 94 -6.57 -13.35 -0.84
C ALA A 94 -5.96 -13.71 -2.19
N TYR A 95 -6.56 -13.20 -3.26
CA TYR A 95 -6.03 -13.30 -4.61
C TYR A 95 -5.27 -12.03 -4.96
N ARG A 96 -4.05 -12.17 -5.49
CA ARG A 96 -3.29 -11.02 -6.00
C ARG A 96 -3.94 -10.45 -7.25
N VAL A 97 -3.94 -9.13 -7.38
CA VAL A 97 -4.36 -8.43 -8.59
C VAL A 97 -3.17 -7.76 -9.24
N HIS A 98 -2.87 -8.15 -10.48
CA HIS A 98 -1.79 -7.58 -11.27
C HIS A 98 -2.34 -7.06 -12.61
N LYS A 99 -2.06 -5.80 -12.95
CA LYS A 99 -2.59 -5.13 -14.16
C LYS A 99 -4.12 -5.26 -14.33
N GLY A 100 -4.86 -5.30 -13.23
CA GLY A 100 -6.33 -5.42 -13.23
C GLY A 100 -6.86 -6.86 -13.32
N LEU A 101 -5.99 -7.85 -13.54
CA LEU A 101 -6.35 -9.25 -13.57
C LEU A 101 -6.09 -9.92 -12.21
N ARG A 102 -7.07 -10.72 -11.76
CA ARG A 102 -6.96 -11.52 -10.54
C ARG A 102 -6.15 -12.79 -10.84
N SER A 103 -5.17 -13.10 -9.99
CA SER A 103 -4.44 -14.35 -10.01
C SER A 103 -5.35 -15.55 -9.73
N ASN A 104 -5.06 -16.69 -10.35
CA ASN A 104 -5.74 -17.95 -10.05
C ASN A 104 -5.26 -18.57 -8.72
N CYS A 105 -4.06 -18.20 -8.28
CA CYS A 105 -3.51 -18.65 -7.00
C CYS A 105 -3.96 -17.73 -5.86
N SER A 106 -4.38 -18.33 -4.75
CA SER A 106 -4.59 -17.62 -3.51
C SER A 106 -3.32 -17.58 -2.67
N GLU A 107 -3.05 -16.43 -2.06
CA GLU A 107 -1.94 -16.22 -1.15
C GLU A 107 -2.47 -16.02 0.27
N PHE A 108 -1.65 -16.36 1.25
CA PHE A 108 -1.95 -16.12 2.66
C PHE A 108 -1.27 -14.86 3.16
N VAL A 109 -2.06 -13.95 3.71
CA VAL A 109 -1.61 -12.69 4.29
C VAL A 109 -1.70 -12.81 5.80
N TYR A 110 -0.56 -13.03 6.46
CA TYR A 110 -0.51 -13.14 7.92
C TYR A 110 -0.89 -11.81 8.57
N MET A 111 -1.81 -11.88 9.55
CA MET A 111 -2.32 -10.76 10.35
C MET A 111 -2.35 -11.08 11.86
N GLY A 112 -1.88 -12.27 12.27
CA GLY A 112 -1.80 -12.68 13.66
C GLY A 112 -0.69 -11.98 14.44
N SER A 113 -0.52 -12.41 15.69
CA SER A 113 0.47 -11.85 16.61
C SER A 113 1.91 -12.05 16.09
N PRO A 114 2.79 -11.06 16.28
CA PRO A 114 4.23 -11.22 16.05
C PRO A 114 4.82 -12.46 16.74
N LYS A 115 5.66 -13.22 16.02
CA LYS A 115 6.43 -14.34 16.59
C LYS A 115 7.72 -14.57 15.80
N THR A 116 8.72 -15.13 16.46
CA THR A 116 9.90 -15.69 15.77
C THR A 116 9.59 -17.11 15.33
N TRP A 117 10.27 -17.57 14.27
CA TRP A 117 10.18 -18.97 13.87
C TRP A 117 11.10 -19.81 14.74
N LYS A 118 10.62 -20.97 15.18
CA LYS A 118 11.36 -21.83 16.12
C LYS A 118 12.64 -22.45 15.54
N MET A 119 12.70 -22.58 14.21
CA MET A 119 13.81 -23.25 13.52
C MET A 119 14.85 -22.26 12.97
N LEU A 120 14.52 -20.97 12.88
CA LEU A 120 15.39 -19.93 12.34
C LEU A 120 15.26 -18.66 13.18
N ASP A 121 16.31 -18.35 13.94
CA ASP A 121 16.33 -17.22 14.87
C ASP A 121 16.27 -15.87 14.15
N ASN A 122 16.73 -15.82 12.90
CA ASN A 122 16.71 -14.63 12.07
C ASN A 122 15.39 -14.44 11.31
N TYR A 123 14.41 -15.35 11.44
CA TYR A 123 13.12 -15.23 10.75
C TYR A 123 12.01 -14.76 11.70
N HIS A 124 11.38 -13.65 11.33
CA HIS A 124 10.35 -12.99 12.10
C HIS A 124 9.02 -12.98 11.35
N ILE A 125 8.01 -13.60 11.94
CA ILE A 125 6.63 -13.54 11.48
C ILE A 125 5.98 -12.30 12.06
N ARG A 126 5.45 -11.45 11.19
CA ARG A 126 4.81 -10.18 11.57
C ARG A 126 3.56 -9.94 10.72
N PRO A 127 2.54 -9.26 11.28
CA PRO A 127 1.33 -8.93 10.54
C PRO A 127 1.65 -7.96 9.38
N HIS A 128 0.89 -8.10 8.29
CA HIS A 128 0.93 -7.13 7.20
C HIS A 128 0.21 -5.84 7.58
N LYS A 129 0.54 -4.76 6.87
CA LYS A 129 -0.22 -3.51 6.96
C LYS A 129 -1.15 -3.42 5.76
N LEU A 130 -2.45 -3.35 6.04
CA LEU A 130 -3.51 -3.33 5.02
C LEU A 130 -4.17 -1.97 4.91
N ILE A 131 -4.54 -1.59 3.69
CA ILE A 131 -5.34 -0.40 3.38
C ILE A 131 -6.44 -0.75 2.39
N TRP A 132 -7.53 0.01 2.41
CA TRP A 132 -8.57 -0.09 1.37
C TRP A 132 -8.04 0.46 0.03
N ASP A 133 -8.21 -0.27 -1.09
CA ASP A 133 -7.80 0.22 -2.43
C ASP A 133 -8.80 1.26 -2.96
N LYS A 134 -10.09 1.03 -2.75
CA LYS A 134 -11.19 1.98 -2.90
C LYS A 134 -12.21 1.66 -1.82
N LYS A 135 -12.51 2.60 -0.91
CA LYS A 135 -13.65 2.42 0.03
C LYS A 135 -14.91 2.28 -0.82
N ARG A 136 -15.44 1.06 -0.98
CA ARG A 136 -16.85 0.91 -1.33
C ARG A 136 -17.62 1.47 -0.13
N LYS A 137 -18.47 2.48 -0.34
CA LYS A 137 -19.53 2.77 0.64
C LYS A 137 -20.38 1.50 0.69
N ARG A 138 -20.28 0.72 1.78
CA ARG A 138 -21.27 -0.31 2.07
C ARG A 138 -22.59 0.45 2.25
N ARG A 139 -23.58 0.16 1.40
CA ARG A 139 -24.95 0.68 1.53
C ARG A 139 -25.63 -0.05 2.67
#